data_AF-A0A1Y4LEB7-F1
#
_entry.id   AF-A0A1Y4LEB7-F1
#
_cell.length_a   1.000
_cell.length_b   1.000
_cell.length_c   1.000
_cell.angle_alpha   90.00
_cell.angle_beta   90.00
_cell.angle_gamma   90.00
#
_symmetry.space_group_name_H-M   'P 1'
#
loop_
_entity.id
_entity.type
_entity.pdbx_description
1 polymer ?
#
loop_
_entity_poly.entity_id
_entity_poly.type
_entity_poly.pdbx_seq_one_letter_code
_entity_poly.pdbx_strand_id
1 'polypeptide(L)' 'MSDLMKWLYDHYIHPQIENQPQDDADELHFAILDSALMEAEKQDLEYVCRFYAVQGFRAGVKFGLALGEDLKGL' A
#
# COMPACT_ATOMS: atom_id res chain seq x y z
N MET A 1 6.73 11.78 2.56
CA MET A 1 5.25 11.82 2.47
C MET A 1 4.75 13.04 3.23
N SER A 2 3.70 13.72 2.75
CA SER A 2 3.05 14.80 3.52
C SER A 2 2.38 14.25 4.77
N ASP A 3 2.14 15.09 5.78
CA ASP A 3 1.55 14.63 7.04
C ASP A 3 0.13 14.10 6.86
N LEU A 4 -0.65 14.68 5.94
CA LEU A 4 -1.94 14.12 5.55
C LEU A 4 -1.83 12.69 4.99
N MET A 5 -0.84 12.43 4.13
CA MET A 5 -0.65 11.09 3.56
C MET A 5 -0.16 10.08 4.60
N LYS A 6 0.65 10.53 5.57
CA LYS A 6 1.05 9.68 6.69
C LYS A 6 -0.18 9.27 7.51
N TRP A 7 -1.01 10.24 7.89
CA TRP A 7 -2.24 10.02 8.63
C TRP A 7 -3.21 9.10 7.88
N LEU A 8 -3.42 9.33 6.58
CA LEU A 8 -4.26 8.46 5.77
C LEU A 8 -3.70 7.04 5.66
N TYR A 9 -2.37 6.89 5.58
CA TYR A 9 -1.77 5.57 5.59
C TYR A 9 -2.09 4.81 6.89
N ASP A 10 -1.83 5.44 8.02
CA ASP A 10 -1.97 4.83 9.35
C ASP A 10 -3.43 4.48 9.67
N HIS A 11 -4.40 5.26 9.18
CA HIS A 11 -5.81 5.10 9.56
C HIS A 11 -6.72 4.47 8.49
N TYR A 12 -6.32 4.46 7.21
CA TYR A 12 -7.18 4.00 6.12
C TYR A 12 -6.48 3.06 5.13
N ILE A 13 -5.33 3.45 4.59
CA ILE A 13 -4.70 2.67 3.51
C ILE A 13 -4.14 1.37 4.05
N HIS A 14 -3.36 1.41 5.13
CA HIS A 14 -2.74 0.21 5.71
C HIS A 14 -3.80 -0.78 6.22
N PRO A 15 -4.80 -0.37 7.03
CA PRO A 15 -5.88 -1.29 7.43
C PRO A 15 -6.64 -1.89 6.26
N GLN A 16 -6.86 -1.13 5.17
CA GLN A 16 -7.54 -1.67 4.00
C GLN A 16 -6.71 -2.76 3.30
N ILE A 17 -5.39 -2.58 3.22
CA ILE A 17 -4.46 -3.56 2.63
C ILE A 17 -4.39 -4.83 3.48
N GLU A 18 -4.23 -4.71 4.80
CA GLU A 18 -4.15 -5.86 5.71
C GLU A 18 -5.43 -6.70 5.74
N ASN A 19 -6.58 -6.08 5.47
CA ASN A 19 -7.87 -6.77 5.37
C ASN A 19 -8.11 -7.46 4.02
N GLN A 20 -7.19 -7.32 3.04
CA GLN A 20 -7.29 -8.07 1.79
C GLN A 20 -6.81 -9.52 2.00
N PRO A 21 -7.42 -10.50 1.32
CA PRO A 21 -6.90 -11.86 1.33
C PRO A 21 -5.51 -11.89 0.72
N GLN A 22 -4.58 -12.58 1.39
CA GLN A 22 -3.30 -12.96 0.83
C GLN A 22 -3.44 -14.32 0.15
N ASP A 23 -2.74 -14.53 -0.96
CA ASP A 23 -2.59 -15.87 -1.51
C ASP A 23 -1.39 -16.62 -0.89
N ASP A 24 -1.27 -17.91 -1.17
CA ASP A 24 -0.21 -18.75 -0.63
C ASP A 24 1.20 -18.22 -0.98
N ALA A 25 1.35 -17.52 -2.12
CA ALA A 25 2.63 -16.97 -2.53
C ALA A 25 2.97 -15.71 -1.74
N ASP A 26 2.00 -14.81 -1.53
CA ASP A 26 2.15 -13.63 -0.68
C ASP A 26 2.57 -14.02 0.74
N GLU A 27 1.85 -14.95 1.38
CA GLU A 27 2.16 -15.43 2.74
C GLU A 27 3.57 -16.00 2.83
N LEU A 28 3.98 -16.80 1.84
CA LEU A 28 5.31 -17.38 1.77
C LEU A 28 6.40 -16.31 1.66
N HIS A 29 6.19 -15.30 0.80
CA HIS A 29 7.16 -14.23 0.62
C HIS A 29 7.31 -13.36 1.88
N PHE A 30 6.22 -13.09 2.60
CA PHE A 30 6.30 -12.42 3.91
C PHE A 30 7.10 -13.24 4.92
N ALA A 31 6.84 -14.55 5.02
CA ALA A 31 7.57 -15.43 5.94
C ALA A 31 9.08 -15.51 5.62
N ILE A 32 9.44 -15.53 4.33
CA ILE A 32 10.84 -15.49 3.90
C ILE A 32 11.50 -14.18 4.37
N LEU A 33 10.86 -13.04 4.15
CA LEU A 33 11.43 -11.75 4.54
C LEU A 33 11.52 -11.59 6.06
N ASP A 34 10.51 -12.03 6.82
CA ASP A 34 10.51 -11.95 8.28
C ASP A 34 11.64 -12.77 8.92
N SER A 35 11.99 -13.91 8.31
CA SER A 35 13.09 -14.77 8.76
C SER A 35 14.48 -14.35 8.27
N ALA A 36 14.57 -13.66 7.12
CA ALA A 36 15.84 -13.31 6.49
C ALA A 36 16.38 -11.93 6.93
N LEU A 37 15.50 -10.98 7.22
CA LEU A 37 15.87 -9.59 7.50
C LEU A 37 16.21 -9.38 8.98
N MET A 38 17.24 -8.57 9.23
CA MET A 38 17.50 -8.01 10.55
C MET A 38 16.45 -6.96 10.91
N GLU A 39 16.27 -6.67 12.19
CA GLU A 39 15.27 -5.70 12.66
C GLU A 39 15.39 -4.31 12.01
N ALA A 40 16.62 -3.83 11.76
CA ALA A 40 16.83 -2.57 11.05
C ALA A 40 16.33 -2.64 9.60
N GLU A 41 16.55 -3.77 8.92
CA GLU A 41 16.11 -3.97 7.53
C GLU A 41 14.59 -4.17 7.44
N LYS A 42 13.95 -4.72 8.48
CA LYS A 42 12.49 -4.79 8.59
C LYS A 42 11.87 -3.39 8.65
N GLN A 43 12.47 -2.46 9.39
CA GLN A 43 12.03 -1.06 9.43
C GLN A 43 12.19 -0.37 8.07
N ASP A 44 13.30 -0.62 7.37
CA ASP A 44 13.51 -0.10 6.01
C ASP A 44 12.48 -0.68 5.03
N LEU A 45 12.18 -1.99 5.13
CA LEU A 45 11.15 -2.65 4.32
C LEU A 45 9.77 -2.02 4.58
N GLU A 46 9.38 -1.81 5.83
CA GLU A 46 8.12 -1.17 6.20
C GLU A 46 8.02 0.24 5.60
N TYR A 47 9.11 1.02 5.67
CA TYR A 47 9.16 2.35 5.08
C TYR A 47 8.95 2.34 3.55
N VAL A 48 9.57 1.39 2.84
CA VAL A 48 9.40 1.22 1.39
C VAL A 48 7.98 0.78 1.04
N CYS A 49 7.43 -0.21 1.76
CA CYS A 49 6.05 -0.66 1.59
C CYS A 49 5.06 0.48 1.80
N ARG A 50 5.25 1.30 2.85
CA ARG A 50 4.45 2.50 3.10
C ARG A 50 4.51 3.49 1.95
N PHE A 51 5.71 3.75 1.42
CA PHE A 51 5.88 4.63 0.27
C PHE A 51 5.06 4.15 -0.94
N TYR A 52 5.19 2.87 -1.32
CA TYR A 52 4.49 2.32 -2.47
C TYR A 52 2.98 2.28 -2.27
N ALA A 53 2.49 1.90 -1.09
CA ALA A 53 1.07 1.91 -0.77
C ALA A 53 0.45 3.32 -0.94
N VAL A 54 1.14 4.36 -0.44
CA VAL A 54 0.68 5.75 -0.58
C VAL A 54 0.70 6.21 -2.05
N GLN A 55 1.75 5.90 -2.81
CA GLN A 55 1.78 6.30 -4.23
C GLN A 55 0.73 5.53 -5.05
N GLY A 56 0.56 4.24 -4.78
CA GLY A 56 -0.48 3.41 -5.41
C GLY A 56 -1.87 3.96 -5.14
N PHE A 57 -2.18 4.32 -3.89
CA PHE A 57 -3.44 4.98 -3.52
C PHE A 57 -3.65 6.28 -4.31
N ARG A 58 -2.65 7.17 -4.36
CA ARG A 58 -2.74 8.44 -5.10
C ARG A 58 -2.94 8.20 -6.60
N ALA A 59 -2.27 7.21 -7.18
CA ALA A 59 -2.46 6.83 -8.57
C ALA A 59 -3.88 6.32 -8.81
N GLY A 60 -4.37 5.43 -7.96
CA GLY A 60 -5.75 4.91 -8.00
C GLY A 60 -6.79 6.01 -7.96
N VAL A 61 -6.66 7.00 -7.07
CA VAL A 61 -7.57 8.16 -7.02
C VAL A 61 -7.53 8.96 -8.32
N LYS A 62 -6.35 9.25 -8.86
CA LYS A 62 -6.21 9.98 -10.13
C LYS A 62 -6.87 9.23 -11.29
N PHE A 63 -6.62 7.93 -11.40
CA PHE A 63 -7.21 7.10 -12.46
C PHE A 63 -8.72 6.97 -12.29
N GLY A 64 -9.21 6.80 -11.06
CA GLY A 64 -10.63 6.74 -10.75
C GLY A 64 -11.37 8.04 -11.10
N LEU A 65 -10.77 9.20 -10.82
CA LEU A 65 -11.33 10.50 -11.22
C LEU A 65 -11.37 10.64 -12.74
N ALA A 66 -10.26 10.35 -13.43
CA ALA A 66 -10.19 10.45 -14.89
C ALA A 66 -11.17 9.49 -15.59
N LEU A 67 -11.25 8.23 -15.13
CA LEU A 67 -12.19 7.25 -15.67
C LEU A 67 -13.64 7.63 -15.36
N GLY A 68 -13.92 8.13 -14.15
CA GLY A 68 -15.25 8.59 -13.78
C GLY A 68 -15.73 9.81 -14.59
N GLU A 69 -14.82 10.67 -15.04
CA GLU A 69 -15.13 11.74 -15.99
C GLU A 69 -15.44 11.20 -17.38
N ASP A 70 -14.63 10.27 -17.89
CA ASP A 70 -14.84 9.63 -19.19
C ASP A 70 -16.19 8.89 -19.26
N LEU A 71 -16.53 8.12 -18.23
CA LEU A 71 -17.77 7.35 -18.15
C LEU A 71 -19.04 8.22 -18.03
N LYS A 72 -18.93 9.48 -17.58
CA LYS A 72 -20.07 10.42 -17.56
C LYS A 72 -20.39 11.01 -18.94
N GLY A 73 -19.46 10.87 -19.90
CA GLY A 73 -19.64 11.29 -21.28
C GLY A 73 -20.31 10.23 -22.18
N LEU A 74 -20.56 9.02 -21.66
CA LEU A 74 -21.34 7.94 -22.28
C LEU A 74 -22.82 8.06 -21.94
#